data_AF-A0A2R6RLZ7-F1
#
_entry.id   AF-A0A2R6RLZ7-F1
#
_cell.length_a   1.000
_cell.length_b   1.000
_cell.length_c   1.000
_cell.angle_alpha   90.00
_cell.angle_beta   90.00
_cell.angle_gamma   90.00
#
_symmetry.space_group_name_H-M   'P 1'
#
loop_
_entity.id
_entity.type
_entity.pdbx_description
1 polymer ?
#
loop_
_entity_poly.entity_id
_entity_poly.type
_entity_poly.pdbx_seq_one_letter_code
_entity_poly.pdbx_strand_id
1 'polypeptide(L)'
;MSSIFTLPQPVRNFFSLFPITTYPPVHSPHTAHRIEKPTLWIHPPRSSVLSDGLDTDLLSSDVECLKWQAYLALRGINDVAVRWDVSPDGAVDDLLPNLHVPLEKGDDGGGELLPAHLIPEWVEKRVGELGSLEGYDNEEARDESRAWVTLLEGNIHAALASLSLFF
;
A
#
# COMPACT_ATOMS: atom_id res chain seq x y z
N MET A 1 28.00 -9.26 -10.13
CA MET A 1 28.26 -9.67 -11.52
C MET A 1 28.55 -8.41 -12.31
N SER A 2 29.82 -8.18 -12.62
CA SER A 2 30.34 -6.92 -13.16
C SER A 2 30.03 -6.82 -14.65
N SER A 3 29.50 -5.68 -15.12
CA SER A 3 29.30 -5.44 -16.55
C SER A 3 30.67 -5.19 -17.20
N ILE A 4 31.22 -6.18 -17.89
CA ILE A 4 32.58 -6.15 -18.48
C ILE A 4 32.62 -5.33 -19.80
N PHE A 5 31.50 -4.81 -20.29
CA PHE A 5 31.45 -3.99 -21.51
C PHE A 5 30.86 -2.61 -21.25
N THR A 6 31.71 -1.66 -20.83
CA THR A 6 31.38 -0.24 -20.90
C THR A 6 31.70 0.26 -22.30
N LEU A 7 30.69 0.74 -23.02
CA LEU A 7 30.88 1.26 -24.38
C LEU A 7 31.82 2.48 -24.37
N PRO A 8 32.77 2.56 -25.30
CA PRO A 8 33.57 3.76 -25.49
C PRO A 8 32.67 4.97 -25.77
N GLN A 9 33.01 6.12 -25.17
CA GLN A 9 32.27 7.37 -25.31
C GLN A 9 31.86 7.75 -26.74
N PRO A 10 32.69 7.62 -27.79
CA PRO A 10 32.28 7.96 -29.15
C PRO A 10 31.16 7.06 -29.70
N VAL A 11 31.16 5.77 -29.33
CA VAL A 11 30.11 4.84 -29.73
C VAL A 11 28.80 5.18 -29.01
N ARG A 12 28.88 5.53 -27.73
CA ARG A 12 27.72 6.02 -26.95
C ARG A 12 27.12 7.30 -27.56
N ASN A 13 27.97 8.22 -28.01
CA ASN A 13 27.54 9.47 -28.64
C ASN A 13 26.91 9.25 -30.02
N PHE A 14 27.37 8.25 -30.78
CA PHE A 14 26.73 7.87 -32.04
C PHE A 14 25.31 7.34 -31.81
N PHE A 15 25.11 6.50 -30.79
CA PHE A 15 23.79 5.97 -30.46
C PHE A 15 22.87 7.00 -29.81
N SER A 16 23.38 8.09 -29.22
CA SER A 16 22.53 9.18 -28.72
C SER A 16 21.92 10.06 -29.81
N LEU A 17 22.32 9.91 -31.08
CA LEU A 17 21.70 10.59 -32.22
C LEU A 17 20.36 9.97 -32.65
N PHE A 18 20.03 8.80 -32.10
CA PHE A 18 18.74 8.15 -32.29
C PHE A 18 17.91 8.28 -31.01
N PRO A 19 16.59 8.49 -31.10
CA PRO A 19 15.76 8.50 -32.31
C PRO A 19 15.83 9.83 -33.10
N ILE A 20 15.62 9.77 -34.42
CA ILE A 20 15.66 10.93 -35.33
C ILE A 20 14.50 11.91 -35.07
N THR A 21 13.36 11.39 -34.61
CA THR A 21 12.17 12.16 -34.25
C THR A 21 11.56 11.61 -32.96
N THR A 22 11.38 12.46 -31.95
CA THR A 22 10.64 12.14 -30.74
C THR A 22 9.28 12.83 -30.81
N TYR A 23 8.20 12.03 -30.82
CA TYR A 23 6.84 12.56 -30.78
C TYR A 23 6.52 13.13 -29.39
N PRO A 24 5.62 14.12 -29.29
CA PRO A 24 5.14 14.58 -28.00
C PRO A 24 4.42 13.44 -27.25
N PRO A 25 4.36 13.49 -25.91
CA PRO A 25 3.60 12.53 -25.12
C PRO A 25 2.17 12.39 -25.62
N VAL A 26 1.71 11.15 -25.78
CA VAL A 26 0.31 10.89 -26.13
C VAL A 26 -0.53 11.08 -24.88
N HIS A 27 -1.41 12.08 -24.88
CA HIS A 27 -2.34 12.30 -23.78
C HIS A 27 -3.48 11.28 -23.87
N SER A 28 -3.56 10.38 -22.88
CA SER A 28 -4.71 9.49 -22.75
C SER A 28 -5.88 10.23 -22.09
N PRO A 29 -7.14 10.01 -22.54
CA PRO A 29 -8.29 10.49 -21.79
C PRO A 29 -8.39 9.81 -20.42
N HIS A 30 -7.79 8.63 -20.27
CA HIS A 30 -7.65 7.90 -19.02
C HIS A 30 -6.29 8.20 -18.40
N THR A 31 -6.13 9.43 -17.92
CA THR A 31 -4.96 9.80 -17.10
C THR A 31 -5.26 9.46 -15.65
N ALA A 32 -4.34 8.77 -14.99
CA ALA A 32 -4.47 8.47 -13.56
C ALA A 32 -4.58 9.79 -12.78
N HIS A 33 -5.51 9.85 -11.83
CA HIS A 33 -5.62 11.01 -10.96
C HIS A 33 -4.37 11.16 -10.10
N ARG A 34 -3.91 12.41 -9.96
CA ARG A 34 -2.83 12.74 -9.05
C ARG A 34 -3.24 12.34 -7.64
N ILE A 35 -2.33 11.67 -6.94
CA ILE A 35 -2.53 11.34 -5.54
C ILE A 35 -2.17 12.56 -4.71
N GLU A 36 -3.17 13.14 -4.03
CA GLU A 36 -2.97 14.32 -3.17
C GLU A 36 -2.69 13.92 -1.72
N LYS A 37 -3.23 12.78 -1.30
CA LYS A 37 -3.16 12.27 0.07
C LYS A 37 -2.79 10.80 0.07
N PRO A 38 -2.13 10.30 1.13
CA PRO A 38 -1.91 8.86 1.28
C PRO A 38 -3.23 8.12 1.12
N THR A 39 -3.29 7.16 0.22
CA THR A 39 -4.53 6.46 -0.13
C THR A 39 -4.35 4.96 0.09
N LEU A 40 -5.13 4.39 1.00
CA LEU A 40 -5.14 2.95 1.26
C LEU A 40 -6.05 2.24 0.27
N TRP A 41 -5.49 1.28 -0.46
CA TRP A 41 -6.22 0.40 -1.35
C TRP A 41 -6.72 -0.81 -0.57
N ILE A 42 -8.02 -1.05 -0.60
CA ILE A 42 -8.67 -2.09 0.19
C ILE A 42 -9.60 -2.95 -0.66
N HIS A 43 -9.99 -4.11 -0.13
CA HIS A 43 -11.12 -4.84 -0.65
C HIS A 43 -12.43 -4.05 -0.46
N PRO A 44 -13.41 -4.23 -1.35
CA PRO A 44 -14.68 -3.52 -1.25
C PRO A 44 -15.39 -3.82 0.08
N PRO A 45 -16.10 -2.84 0.67
CA PRO A 45 -16.90 -3.06 1.87
C PRO A 45 -18.00 -4.10 1.69
N ARG A 46 -18.47 -4.70 2.80
CA ARG A 46 -19.50 -5.75 2.77
C ARG A 46 -20.89 -5.23 2.38
N SER A 47 -21.19 -3.98 2.68
CA SER A 47 -22.46 -3.34 2.36
C SER A 47 -22.22 -2.04 1.62
N SER A 48 -22.26 -2.09 0.29
CA SER A 48 -22.22 -0.91 -0.57
C SER A 48 -23.62 -0.39 -0.95
N VAL A 49 -24.68 -0.91 -0.32
CA VAL A 49 -26.05 -0.53 -0.66
C VAL A 49 -26.42 0.77 0.05
N LEU A 50 -26.58 1.83 -0.74
CA LEU A 50 -27.22 3.09 -0.35
C LEU A 50 -28.72 2.84 -0.11
N SER A 51 -29.09 2.33 1.06
CA SER A 51 -30.45 2.43 1.58
C SER A 51 -30.50 3.56 2.60
N ASP A 52 -31.13 4.67 2.22
CA ASP A 52 -31.52 5.77 3.10
C ASP A 52 -30.41 6.40 3.97
N GLY A 53 -29.48 7.11 3.31
CA GLY A 53 -28.98 8.40 3.83
C GLY A 53 -28.17 8.44 5.12
N LEU A 54 -27.74 7.32 5.72
CA LEU A 54 -26.89 7.34 6.89
C LEU A 54 -25.88 6.18 6.89
N ASP A 55 -24.60 6.56 6.87
CA ASP A 55 -23.38 5.77 6.98
C ASP A 55 -23.12 4.70 5.89
N THR A 56 -22.36 5.09 4.86
CA THR A 56 -21.62 4.11 4.04
C THR A 56 -20.59 3.41 4.90
N ASP A 57 -20.70 2.09 5.04
CA ASP A 57 -19.66 1.28 5.68
C ASP A 57 -18.38 1.38 4.83
N LEU A 58 -17.36 2.07 5.35
CA LEU A 58 -16.05 2.24 4.70
C LEU A 58 -15.05 1.16 5.13
N LEU A 59 -15.49 0.21 5.95
CA LEU A 59 -14.65 -0.87 6.44
C LEU A 59 -14.53 -1.96 5.38
N SER A 60 -13.30 -2.39 5.14
CA SER A 60 -13.03 -3.46 4.18
C SER A 60 -13.71 -4.76 4.60
N SER A 61 -14.16 -5.54 3.61
CA SER A 61 -14.67 -6.89 3.84
C SER A 61 -13.58 -7.88 4.25
N ASP A 62 -12.36 -7.64 3.77
CA ASP A 62 -11.15 -8.40 4.07
C ASP A 62 -10.50 -8.00 5.41
N VAL A 63 -10.01 -9.00 6.13
CA VAL A 63 -9.46 -8.86 7.49
C VAL A 63 -8.10 -8.17 7.47
N GLU A 64 -7.25 -8.46 6.48
CA GLU A 64 -5.92 -7.81 6.38
C GLU A 64 -6.09 -6.33 6.08
N CYS A 65 -6.93 -5.99 5.12
CA CYS A 65 -7.27 -4.60 4.83
C CYS A 65 -7.82 -3.87 6.07
N LEU A 66 -8.72 -4.51 6.83
CA LEU A 66 -9.27 -3.93 8.05
C LEU A 66 -8.22 -3.74 9.15
N LYS A 67 -7.29 -4.70 9.30
CA LYS A 67 -6.13 -4.59 10.22
C LYS A 67 -5.35 -3.31 9.96
N TRP A 68 -5.06 -3.03 8.68
CA TRP A 68 -4.30 -1.84 8.30
C TRP A 68 -5.11 -0.54 8.41
N GLN A 69 -6.42 -0.57 8.15
CA GLN A 69 -7.31 0.57 8.44
C GLN A 69 -7.29 0.93 9.93
N ALA A 70 -7.46 -0.07 10.80
CA ALA A 70 -7.43 0.13 12.25
C ALA A 70 -6.05 0.58 12.73
N TYR A 71 -4.97 -0.01 12.22
CA TYR A 71 -3.60 0.35 12.57
C TYR A 71 -3.32 1.83 12.32
N LEU A 72 -3.66 2.34 11.13
CA LEU A 72 -3.47 3.75 10.77
C LEU A 72 -4.27 4.68 11.69
N ALA A 73 -5.54 4.34 11.96
CA ALA A 73 -6.40 5.11 12.85
C ALA A 73 -5.86 5.14 14.30
N LEU A 74 -5.42 4.00 14.83
CA LEU A 74 -4.86 3.88 16.19
C LEU A 74 -3.53 4.60 16.34
N ARG A 75 -2.73 4.69 15.27
CA ARG A 75 -1.51 5.51 15.23
C ARG A 75 -1.80 7.02 15.07
N GLY A 76 -3.07 7.42 15.05
CA GLY A 76 -3.50 8.81 14.95
C GLY A 76 -3.41 9.40 13.55
N ILE A 77 -3.26 8.57 12.51
CA ILE A 77 -3.20 9.01 11.13
C ILE A 77 -4.62 9.08 10.57
N ASN A 78 -5.18 10.29 10.56
CA ASN A 78 -6.54 10.54 10.09
C ASN A 78 -6.60 11.12 8.66
N ASP A 79 -5.45 11.49 8.08
CA ASP A 79 -5.35 12.08 6.74
C ASP A 79 -5.00 10.99 5.70
N VAL A 80 -5.81 9.93 5.66
CA VAL A 80 -5.68 8.82 4.71
C VAL A 80 -6.99 8.67 3.94
N ALA A 81 -6.91 8.72 2.62
CA ALA A 81 -8.04 8.39 1.76
C ALA A 81 -8.15 6.86 1.60
N VAL A 82 -9.34 6.36 1.28
CA VAL A 82 -9.59 4.93 1.09
C VAL A 82 -10.15 4.71 -0.32
N ARG A 83 -9.69 3.64 -0.98
CA ARG A 83 -10.02 3.32 -2.36
C ARG A 83 -10.22 1.81 -2.54
N TRP A 84 -11.24 1.41 -3.32
CA TRP A 84 -11.60 -0.01 -3.54
C TRP A 84 -12.06 -0.32 -4.97
N ASP A 85 -11.83 0.60 -5.91
CA ASP A 85 -12.07 0.41 -7.35
C ASP A 85 -10.89 -0.30 -8.06
N VAL A 86 -9.85 -0.66 -7.32
CA VAL A 86 -8.66 -1.37 -7.82
C VAL A 86 -8.77 -2.85 -7.50
N SER A 87 -8.60 -3.72 -8.51
CA SER A 87 -8.55 -5.17 -8.32
C SER A 87 -7.23 -5.61 -7.66
N PRO A 88 -7.19 -6.77 -6.98
CA PRO A 88 -5.96 -7.32 -6.42
C PRO A 88 -4.82 -7.45 -7.45
N ASP A 89 -5.12 -7.82 -8.70
CA ASP A 89 -4.14 -7.90 -9.80
C ASP A 89 -3.45 -6.56 -10.14
N GLY A 90 -4.02 -5.44 -9.69
CA GLY A 90 -3.42 -4.11 -9.83
C GLY A 90 -2.54 -3.70 -8.65
N ALA A 91 -2.51 -4.52 -7.60
CA ALA A 91 -1.78 -4.30 -6.37
C ALA A 91 -0.35 -4.87 -6.47
N VAL A 92 0.52 -4.43 -5.56
CA VAL A 92 1.86 -5.00 -5.39
C VAL A 92 1.72 -6.46 -4.96
N ASP A 93 2.42 -7.36 -5.66
CA ASP A 93 2.38 -8.80 -5.44
C ASP A 93 0.99 -9.44 -5.58
N ASP A 94 0.09 -8.81 -6.36
CA ASP A 94 -1.31 -9.22 -6.53
C ASP A 94 -2.11 -9.27 -5.20
N LEU A 95 -1.65 -8.50 -4.19
CA LEU A 95 -2.17 -8.54 -2.83
C LEU A 95 -2.57 -7.16 -2.31
N LEU A 96 -3.80 -7.08 -1.82
CA LEU A 96 -4.29 -5.96 -1.02
C LEU A 96 -4.10 -6.26 0.48
N PRO A 97 -3.89 -5.23 1.32
CA PRO A 97 -3.89 -3.80 0.98
C PRO A 97 -2.53 -3.27 0.52
N ASN A 98 -2.56 -2.15 -0.18
CA ASN A 98 -1.37 -1.33 -0.44
C ASN A 98 -1.63 0.13 -0.04
N LEU A 99 -0.57 0.84 0.32
CA LEU A 99 -0.64 2.27 0.66
C LEU A 99 0.00 3.09 -0.45
N HIS A 100 -0.81 3.89 -1.15
CA HIS A 100 -0.34 4.79 -2.19
C HIS A 100 0.02 6.15 -1.60
N VAL A 101 1.31 6.45 -1.51
CA VAL A 101 1.84 7.67 -0.88
C VAL A 101 2.17 8.70 -1.97
N PRO A 102 1.73 9.97 -1.84
CA PRO A 102 2.10 11.01 -2.78
C PRO A 102 3.61 11.31 -2.73
N LEU A 103 4.29 11.35 -3.87
CA LEU A 103 5.69 11.79 -3.97
C LEU A 103 5.74 13.32 -4.02
N GLU A 104 6.58 13.94 -3.18
CA GLU A 104 6.77 15.40 -3.19
C GLU A 104 7.51 15.90 -4.43
N LYS A 105 8.27 15.03 -5.12
CA LYS A 105 9.08 15.36 -6.30
C LYS A 105 8.79 14.39 -7.44
N GLY A 106 7.82 14.76 -8.28
CA GLY A 106 7.54 14.09 -9.55
C GLY A 106 6.66 15.00 -10.41
N ASP A 107 7.11 15.31 -11.61
CA ASP A 107 6.35 16.13 -12.57
C ASP A 107 5.08 15.39 -13.06
N ASP A 108 5.09 14.06 -12.93
CA ASP A 108 4.04 13.16 -13.40
C ASP A 108 2.88 13.01 -12.39
N GLY A 109 2.97 13.63 -11.20
CA GLY A 109 1.98 13.49 -10.13
C GLY A 109 1.82 12.06 -9.58
N GLY A 110 2.77 11.18 -9.92
CA GLY A 110 2.81 9.79 -9.45
C GLY A 110 3.09 9.69 -7.96
N GLY A 111 2.53 8.66 -7.33
CA GLY A 111 2.82 8.29 -5.95
C GLY A 111 3.54 6.95 -5.86
N GLU A 112 4.23 6.70 -4.75
CA GLU A 112 4.85 5.41 -4.43
C GLU A 112 3.79 4.46 -3.86
N LEU A 113 3.71 3.24 -4.41
CA LEU A 113 2.79 2.23 -3.92
C LEU A 113 3.53 1.27 -2.99
N LEU A 114 3.16 1.29 -1.71
CA LEU A 114 3.80 0.49 -0.66
C LEU A 114 2.98 -0.79 -0.41
N PRO A 115 3.61 -1.98 -0.41
CA PRO A 115 2.98 -3.20 0.08
C PRO A 115 2.71 -3.12 1.59
N ALA A 116 1.80 -3.97 2.06
CA ALA A 116 1.34 -3.98 3.45
C ALA A 116 2.48 -4.01 4.49
N HIS A 117 3.54 -4.79 4.25
CA HIS A 117 4.66 -4.93 5.17
C HIS A 117 5.54 -3.67 5.31
N LEU A 118 5.44 -2.70 4.40
CA LEU A 118 6.13 -1.41 4.49
C LEU A 118 5.29 -0.30 5.11
N ILE A 119 4.00 -0.56 5.41
CA ILE A 119 3.12 0.42 6.07
C ILE A 119 3.66 0.83 7.45
N PRO A 120 4.13 -0.07 8.34
CA PRO A 120 4.67 0.32 9.64
C PRO A 120 5.85 1.28 9.53
N GLU A 121 6.81 0.97 8.65
CA GLU A 121 7.99 1.80 8.43
C GLU A 121 7.60 3.21 7.95
N TRP A 122 6.61 3.30 7.05
CA TRP A 122 6.07 4.59 6.61
C TRP A 122 5.40 5.37 7.74
N VAL A 123 4.63 4.69 8.60
CA VAL A 123 3.97 5.31 9.75
C VAL A 123 4.99 5.83 10.76
N GLU A 124 6.03 5.05 11.05
CA GLU A 124 7.10 5.41 11.98
C GLU A 124 7.86 6.65 11.52
N LYS A 125 8.14 6.78 10.21
CA LYS A 125 8.73 8.00 9.63
C LYS A 125 7.87 9.25 9.86
N ARG A 126 6.55 9.10 10.03
CA ARG A 126 5.61 10.22 10.15
C ARG A 126 5.24 10.56 11.59
N VAL A 127 5.03 9.55 12.44
CA VAL A 127 4.54 9.71 13.82
C VAL A 127 5.65 9.46 14.85
N GLY A 128 6.77 8.88 14.44
CA GLY A 128 7.85 8.42 15.31
C GLY A 128 7.75 6.94 15.64
N GLU A 129 8.88 6.34 16.00
CA GLU A 129 8.95 4.97 16.49
C GLU A 129 8.28 4.85 17.85
N LEU A 130 7.60 3.71 18.07
CA LEU A 130 7.22 3.33 19.42
C LEU A 130 8.50 2.88 20.15
N GLY A 131 8.67 3.28 21.42
CA GLY A 131 9.86 2.92 22.19
C GLY A 131 10.05 1.39 22.31
N SER A 132 11.09 0.94 23.00
CA SER A 132 11.45 -0.49 23.12
C SER A 132 10.33 -1.42 23.64
N LEU A 133 9.36 -0.85 24.35
CA LEU A 133 8.18 -1.57 24.86
C LEU A 133 6.95 -1.43 23.97
N GLU A 134 7.02 -0.77 22.83
CA GLU A 134 5.91 -0.65 21.85
C GLU A 134 4.60 -0.08 22.43
N GLY A 135 4.66 0.58 23.59
CA GLY A 135 3.49 1.08 24.32
C GLY A 135 2.94 0.13 25.41
N TYR A 136 3.58 -1.03 25.63
CA TYR A 136 3.27 -1.96 26.71
C TYR A 136 3.89 -1.53 28.05
N ASP A 137 3.27 -1.97 29.15
CA ASP A 137 3.70 -1.66 30.51
C ASP A 137 5.05 -2.30 30.87
N ASN A 138 5.31 -3.52 30.38
CA ASN A 138 6.54 -4.28 30.63
C ASN A 138 6.83 -5.30 29.51
N GLU A 139 8.01 -5.93 29.56
CA GLU A 139 8.46 -6.90 28.55
C GLU A 139 7.59 -8.16 28.53
N GLU A 140 7.13 -8.64 29.68
CA GLU A 140 6.28 -9.83 29.79
C GLU A 140 4.94 -9.62 29.07
N ALA A 141 4.30 -8.48 29.27
CA ALA A 141 3.05 -8.11 28.60
C ALA A 141 3.24 -7.97 27.08
N ARG A 142 4.36 -7.40 26.64
CA ARG A 142 4.71 -7.34 25.21
C ARG A 142 4.85 -8.75 24.64
N ASP A 143 5.61 -9.61 25.29
CA ASP A 143 5.90 -10.95 24.77
C ASP A 143 4.64 -11.84 24.77
N GLU A 144 3.78 -11.72 25.78
CA GLU A 144 2.46 -12.36 25.80
C GLU A 144 1.57 -11.85 24.65
N SER A 145 1.50 -10.53 24.44
CA SER A 145 0.73 -9.95 23.33
C SER A 145 1.19 -10.45 21.96
N ARG A 146 2.51 -10.59 21.76
CA ARG A 146 3.09 -11.12 20.51
C ARG A 146 2.74 -12.60 20.31
N ALA A 147 2.68 -13.39 21.37
CA ALA A 147 2.21 -14.77 21.29
C ALA A 147 0.75 -14.84 20.79
N TRP A 148 -0.12 -13.95 21.29
CA TRP A 148 -1.51 -13.85 20.82
C TRP A 148 -1.61 -13.39 19.37
N VAL A 149 -0.82 -12.38 18.96
CA VAL A 149 -0.78 -11.91 17.56
C VAL A 149 -0.31 -13.03 16.63
N THR A 150 0.72 -13.79 17.01
CA THR A 150 1.23 -14.92 16.22
C THR A 150 0.16 -15.99 16.03
N LEU A 151 -0.65 -16.26 17.06
CA LEU A 151 -1.75 -17.21 16.97
C LEU A 151 -2.86 -16.72 16.02
N LEU A 152 -3.17 -15.42 16.03
CA LEU A 152 -4.15 -14.79 15.15
C LEU A 152 -3.70 -14.79 13.69
N GLU A 153 -2.47 -14.36 13.44
CA GLU A 153 -1.90 -14.27 12.08
C GLU A 153 -1.52 -15.63 11.50
N GLY A 154 -1.29 -16.65 12.34
CA GLY A 154 -1.04 -18.02 11.90
C GLY A 154 -2.32 -18.83 11.72
N ASN A 155 -2.82 -19.39 12.82
CA ASN A 155 -3.86 -20.43 12.76
C ASN A 155 -5.22 -19.87 12.36
N ILE A 156 -5.59 -18.70 12.88
CA ILE A 156 -6.91 -18.11 12.64
C ILE A 156 -6.98 -17.55 11.22
N HIS A 157 -5.94 -16.83 10.78
CA HIS A 157 -5.85 -16.36 9.40
C HIS A 157 -5.90 -17.52 8.39
N ALA A 158 -5.13 -18.59 8.62
CA ALA A 158 -5.16 -19.77 7.75
C ALA A 158 -6.54 -20.45 7.71
N ALA A 159 -7.22 -20.55 8.87
CA ALA A 159 -8.58 -21.08 8.93
C ALA A 159 -9.57 -20.22 8.12
N LEU A 160 -9.48 -18.90 8.23
CA LEU A 160 -10.34 -17.96 7.51
C LEU A 160 -10.11 -18.03 5.99
N ALA A 161 -8.85 -18.07 5.55
CA ALA A 161 -8.49 -18.22 4.14
C ALA A 161 -8.92 -19.58 3.56
N SER A 162 -8.91 -20.65 4.37
CA SER A 162 -9.41 -21.95 3.94
C SER A 162 -10.93 -21.97 3.78
N LEU A 163 -11.66 -21.18 4.56
CA LEU A 163 -13.12 -21.12 4.53
C LEU A 163 -13.63 -20.36 3.30
N SER A 164 -12.89 -19.36 2.82
CA SER A 164 -13.26 -18.59 1.63
C SER A 164 -13.11 -19.37 0.32
N LEU A 165 -12.40 -20.51 0.30
CA LEU A 165 -12.30 -21.38 -0.87
C LEU A 165 -13.52 -22.31 -1.07
N PHE A 166 -14.50 -22.29 -0.16
CA PHE A 166 -15.69 -23.15 -0.20
C PHE A 166 -17.00 -22.43 -0.59
N PHE A 167 -16.94 -21.15 -0.98
CA PHE A 167 -18.09 -20.38 -1.46
C PHE A 167 -17.83 -19.72 -2.81
#